data_AF-A0A5C6UVU4-F1
#
_entry.id   AF-A0A5C6UVU4-F1
#
_cell.length_a   1.000
_cell.length_b   1.000
_cell.length_c   1.000
_cell.angle_alpha   90.00
_cell.angle_beta   90.00
_cell.angle_gamma   90.00
#
_symmetry.space_group_name_H-M   'P 1'
#
loop_
_entity.id
_entity.type
_entity.pdbx_description
1 polymer ?
#
loop_
_entity_poly.entity_id
_entity_poly.type
_entity_poly.pdbx_seq_one_letter_code
_entity_poly.pdbx_strand_id
1 'polypeptide(L)'
;MIRRELQALSSPQFQHLAAQCGLELSEIDFSQLSRRKLLAPFDAVGGYTRLHLFVLAQYLEAVRPVRHPWGSRAAERTLDEVAELGRELEAIFEGLIEGHLGDERLSRAERVFRELERFLASCDPFGPLGEVIDLLNPGFVAKLRNQGRLYAELRGASRALAEAIQGGESKVEREPMTRPMFQFDVEAAVRTPPVDDLRSTQVIDEVMETSRGAREAIDEVLSAASEVSEHPGHQDDEDDDDDDFGEATQILKAPNAFRDDDLRSTQVIEVSLDDIDVIEEDSDPSSISEASESSEADEEEGELSEQSSEPIVLTEEKSAPGEAAGPARAFRRASQPTERTRDLNERLARLRSDLSEAEEPPPPAVESGEVSEEPTAPTEDLAARIAILNEQRERYIKEQAWEELAALYEDGIELFSAPAERQQVFLVLAMLYEVKLRQKEQAFDAFARAFAERRAEAGRAKALEGLQRLGRAASLHQRYVEWIQTQLSTPLDDTEREGLQKELSLALFSDRQYQKAFLCYASFLADDPERNINPGNLAQLSRLGEYVESDEVAAFYQDLLEQKLSTPVAGLLREHQQAMLKAE
;
A
#
# COMPACT_ATOMS: atom_id res chain seq x y z
N MET A 1 36.89 -28.61 -10.72
CA MET A 1 35.61 -28.10 -10.19
C MET A 1 34.81 -27.33 -11.25
N ILE A 2 35.44 -26.48 -12.07
CA ILE A 2 34.85 -25.69 -13.18
C ILE A 2 33.79 -26.46 -14.01
N ARG A 3 33.99 -27.77 -14.28
CA ARG A 3 33.07 -28.57 -15.09
C ARG A 3 31.67 -28.79 -14.49
N ARG A 4 31.50 -28.74 -13.16
CA ARG A 4 30.20 -29.09 -12.55
C ARG A 4 29.21 -27.93 -12.60
N GLU A 5 29.70 -26.70 -12.40
CA GLU A 5 28.85 -25.50 -12.43
C GLU A 5 28.39 -25.16 -13.85
N LEU A 6 29.26 -25.40 -14.84
CA LEU A 6 28.99 -25.22 -16.27
C LEU A 6 28.45 -26.48 -16.95
N GLN A 7 28.06 -27.50 -16.18
CA GLN A 7 27.49 -28.72 -16.74
C GLN A 7 26.17 -28.44 -17.44
N ALA A 8 26.00 -28.97 -18.65
CA ALA A 8 24.71 -28.90 -19.34
C ALA A 8 23.67 -29.74 -18.61
N LEU A 9 22.51 -29.12 -18.41
CA LEU A 9 21.30 -29.67 -17.86
C LEU A 9 20.37 -30.01 -19.02
N SER A 10 19.66 -31.12 -18.93
CA SER A 10 18.58 -31.40 -19.87
C SER A 10 17.46 -30.36 -19.70
N SER A 11 16.62 -30.17 -20.72
CA SER A 11 15.45 -29.28 -20.66
C SER A 11 14.61 -29.45 -19.37
N PRO A 12 14.18 -30.66 -18.96
CA PRO A 12 13.39 -30.82 -17.74
C PRO A 12 14.18 -30.52 -16.46
N GLN A 13 15.49 -30.80 -16.42
CA GLN A 13 16.33 -30.46 -15.27
C GLN A 13 16.49 -28.94 -15.13
N PHE A 14 16.65 -28.23 -16.25
CA PHE A 14 16.76 -26.78 -16.25
C PHE A 14 15.44 -26.12 -15.83
N GLN A 15 14.29 -26.58 -16.36
CA GLN A 15 12.97 -26.08 -15.95
C GLN A 15 12.71 -26.31 -14.45
N HIS A 16 13.09 -27.49 -13.93
CA HIS A 16 12.97 -27.77 -12.50
C HIS A 16 13.86 -26.84 -11.66
N LEU A 17 15.10 -26.58 -12.10
CA LEU A 17 16.00 -25.65 -11.43
C LEU A 17 15.46 -24.21 -11.48
N ALA A 18 14.94 -23.77 -12.62
CA ALA A 18 14.32 -22.45 -12.78
C ALA A 18 13.13 -22.26 -11.84
N ALA A 19 12.25 -23.26 -11.73
CA ALA A 19 11.14 -23.24 -10.79
C ALA A 19 11.60 -23.14 -9.33
N GLN A 20 12.65 -23.88 -8.92
CA GLN A 20 13.23 -23.75 -7.57
C GLN A 20 13.81 -22.35 -7.28
N CYS A 21 14.25 -21.65 -8.33
CA CYS A 21 14.74 -20.28 -8.26
C CYS A 21 13.61 -19.23 -8.26
N GLY A 22 12.34 -19.65 -8.30
CA GLY A 22 11.18 -18.77 -8.40
C GLY A 22 10.97 -18.20 -9.82
N LEU A 23 11.62 -18.77 -10.84
CA LEU A 23 11.45 -18.43 -12.25
C LEU A 23 10.49 -19.43 -12.89
N GLU A 24 9.22 -19.33 -12.54
CA GLU A 24 8.18 -20.22 -13.06
C GLU A 24 7.90 -19.93 -14.54
N LEU A 25 8.07 -20.94 -15.38
CA LEU A 25 7.74 -20.91 -16.80
C LEU A 25 6.83 -22.09 -17.13
N SER A 26 5.78 -21.84 -17.90
CA SER A 26 5.04 -22.94 -18.52
C SER A 26 5.90 -23.63 -19.57
N GLU A 27 5.65 -24.92 -19.82
CA GLU A 27 6.34 -25.68 -20.88
C GLU A 27 6.15 -25.03 -22.27
N ILE A 28 5.00 -24.38 -22.47
CA ILE A 28 4.66 -23.63 -23.68
C ILE A 28 5.56 -22.39 -23.80
N ASP A 29 5.68 -21.60 -22.73
CA ASP A 29 6.52 -20.39 -22.73
C ASP A 29 7.99 -20.74 -22.93
N PHE A 30 8.46 -21.82 -22.29
CA PHE A 30 9.81 -22.32 -22.48
C PHE A 30 10.07 -22.74 -23.93
N SER A 31 9.12 -23.45 -24.55
CA SER A 31 9.20 -23.85 -25.96
C SER A 31 9.21 -22.62 -26.90
N GLN A 32 8.46 -21.57 -26.56
CA GLN A 32 8.46 -20.32 -27.33
C GLN A 32 9.78 -19.56 -27.18
N LEU A 33 10.35 -19.49 -25.98
CA LEU A 33 11.65 -18.88 -25.73
C LEU A 33 12.76 -19.56 -26.54
N SER A 34 12.75 -20.90 -26.55
CA SER A 34 13.68 -21.71 -27.36
C SER A 34 13.48 -21.47 -28.85
N ARG A 35 12.23 -21.49 -29.34
CA ARG A 35 11.91 -21.23 -30.76
C ARG A 35 12.33 -19.84 -31.22
N ARG A 36 12.21 -18.83 -30.35
CA ARG A 36 12.64 -17.44 -30.63
C ARG A 36 14.14 -17.22 -30.44
N LYS A 37 14.90 -18.24 -30.06
CA LYS A 37 16.33 -18.17 -29.76
C LYS A 37 16.66 -17.16 -28.64
N LEU A 38 15.71 -16.92 -27.74
CA LEU A 38 15.96 -16.16 -26.50
C LEU A 38 16.67 -17.05 -25.47
N LEU A 39 16.37 -18.35 -25.49
CA LEU A 39 16.97 -19.36 -24.62
C LEU A 39 17.25 -20.63 -25.44
N ALA A 40 18.37 -20.65 -26.17
CA ALA A 40 18.78 -21.78 -26.99
C ALA A 40 19.65 -22.76 -26.16
N PRO A 41 19.43 -24.09 -26.26
CA PRO A 41 20.35 -25.04 -25.67
C PRO A 41 21.69 -24.98 -26.39
N PHE A 42 22.81 -25.18 -25.68
CA PHE A 42 24.12 -25.26 -26.33
C PHE A 42 24.23 -26.55 -27.12
N ASP A 43 24.31 -26.45 -28.44
CA ASP A 43 24.46 -27.59 -29.34
C ASP A 43 25.71 -28.43 -29.01
N ALA A 44 26.80 -27.77 -28.61
CA ALA A 44 28.06 -28.43 -28.27
C ALA A 44 27.97 -29.34 -27.03
N VAL A 45 27.09 -29.03 -26.07
CA VAL A 45 26.96 -29.78 -24.81
C VAL A 45 25.60 -30.49 -24.69
N GLY A 46 24.66 -30.20 -25.60
CA GLY A 46 23.34 -30.82 -25.66
C GLY A 46 22.38 -30.39 -24.55
N GLY A 47 22.48 -29.16 -24.04
CA GLY A 47 21.58 -28.70 -22.98
C GLY A 47 21.79 -27.26 -22.51
N TYR A 48 21.17 -26.93 -21.38
CA TYR A 48 21.16 -25.59 -20.77
C TYR A 48 22.14 -25.50 -19.61
N THR A 49 22.78 -24.36 -19.42
CA THR A 49 23.69 -24.11 -18.28
C THR A 49 23.03 -23.23 -17.23
N ARG A 50 23.61 -23.18 -16.02
CA ARG A 50 23.14 -22.28 -14.95
C ARG A 50 23.15 -20.81 -15.34
N LEU A 51 24.04 -20.38 -16.24
CA LEU A 51 24.05 -19.00 -16.76
C LEU A 51 22.79 -18.65 -17.57
N HIS A 52 22.05 -19.64 -18.07
CA HIS A 52 20.75 -19.38 -18.69
C HIS A 52 19.70 -18.91 -17.68
N LEU A 53 19.88 -19.16 -16.37
CA LEU A 53 19.02 -18.58 -15.33
C LEU A 53 19.14 -17.05 -15.32
N PHE A 54 20.30 -16.49 -15.67
CA PHE A 54 20.49 -15.04 -15.75
C PHE A 54 19.72 -14.45 -16.93
N VAL A 55 19.83 -15.06 -18.11
CA VAL A 55 19.05 -14.65 -19.30
C VAL A 55 17.56 -14.78 -19.03
N LEU A 56 17.14 -15.86 -18.36
CA LEU A 56 15.75 -16.07 -18.00
C LEU A 56 15.23 -15.03 -16.99
N ALA A 57 16.02 -14.71 -15.96
CA ALA A 57 15.66 -13.67 -15.00
C ALA A 57 15.51 -12.30 -15.69
N GLN A 58 16.43 -11.95 -16.58
CA GLN A 58 16.37 -10.72 -17.38
C GLN A 58 15.17 -10.72 -18.34
N TYR A 59 14.82 -11.86 -18.94
CA TYR A 59 13.62 -11.99 -19.75
C TYR A 59 12.34 -11.78 -18.94
N LEU A 60 12.23 -12.42 -17.77
CA LEU A 60 11.05 -12.29 -16.92
C LEU A 60 10.91 -10.87 -16.37
N GLU A 61 12.02 -10.18 -16.11
CA GLU A 61 12.03 -8.76 -15.77
C GLU A 61 11.55 -7.89 -16.95
N ALA A 62 12.02 -8.16 -18.17
CA ALA A 62 11.63 -7.43 -19.37
C ALA A 62 10.17 -7.64 -19.80
N VAL A 63 9.64 -8.86 -19.60
CA VAL A 63 8.26 -9.23 -19.96
C VAL A 63 7.30 -9.03 -18.81
N ARG A 64 7.78 -8.80 -17.58
CA ARG A 64 6.91 -8.54 -16.43
C ARG A 64 5.97 -7.43 -16.87
N PRO A 65 4.66 -7.72 -17.06
CA PRO A 65 3.74 -6.71 -17.50
C PRO A 65 3.88 -5.60 -16.47
N VAL A 66 4.21 -4.40 -16.94
CA VAL A 66 4.20 -3.18 -16.12
C VAL A 66 2.74 -2.99 -15.73
N ARG A 67 2.26 -3.79 -14.78
CA ARG A 67 0.88 -3.80 -14.31
C ARG A 67 0.61 -2.60 -13.44
N HIS A 68 1.63 -1.79 -13.18
CA HIS A 68 1.51 -0.60 -12.38
C HIS A 68 2.26 0.56 -13.03
N PRO A 69 1.61 1.72 -13.27
CA PRO A 69 2.29 2.94 -13.73
C PRO A 69 3.36 3.44 -12.73
N TRP A 70 3.47 2.83 -11.56
CA TRP A 70 4.42 3.17 -10.49
C TRP A 70 5.30 2.00 -10.04
N GLY A 71 5.35 0.90 -10.80
CA GLY A 71 6.40 -0.11 -10.62
C GLY A 71 7.73 0.48 -11.06
N SER A 72 8.60 0.79 -10.09
CA SER A 72 9.69 1.79 -10.17
C SER A 72 10.86 1.48 -11.11
N ARG A 73 10.75 0.51 -12.01
CA ARG A 73 11.70 0.37 -13.11
C ARG A 73 10.95 -0.04 -14.36
N ALA A 74 10.93 0.85 -15.35
CA ALA A 74 10.86 0.39 -16.73
C ALA A 74 11.94 -0.69 -16.88
N ALA A 75 11.59 -1.80 -17.54
CA ALA A 75 12.54 -2.87 -17.75
C ALA A 75 13.89 -2.26 -18.19
N GLU A 76 14.95 -2.51 -17.43
CA GLU A 76 16.27 -1.96 -17.74
C GLU A 76 16.76 -2.41 -19.12
N ARG A 77 16.17 -3.50 -19.62
CA ARG A 77 16.45 -4.09 -20.93
C ARG A 77 15.20 -4.30 -21.75
N THR A 78 15.35 -4.04 -23.03
CA THR A 78 14.43 -4.47 -24.09
C THR A 78 14.58 -5.97 -24.36
N LEU A 79 13.55 -6.57 -24.96
CA LEU A 79 13.59 -7.98 -25.37
C LEU A 79 14.75 -8.30 -26.34
N ASP A 80 15.12 -7.34 -27.20
CA ASP A 80 16.21 -7.50 -28.15
C ASP A 80 17.59 -7.54 -27.45
N GLU A 81 17.78 -6.74 -26.40
CA GLU A 81 18.99 -6.76 -25.57
C GLU A 81 19.10 -8.06 -24.78
N VAL A 82 17.98 -8.62 -24.30
CA VAL A 82 17.98 -9.95 -23.66
C VAL A 82 18.33 -11.05 -24.68
N ALA A 83 17.83 -10.94 -25.91
CA ALA A 83 18.18 -11.85 -27.00
C ALA A 83 19.66 -11.76 -27.41
N GLU A 84 20.23 -10.55 -27.40
CA GLU A 84 21.65 -10.33 -27.64
C GLU A 84 22.50 -10.94 -26.53
N LEU A 85 22.14 -10.72 -25.26
CA LEU A 85 22.79 -11.31 -24.11
C LEU A 85 22.82 -12.84 -24.18
N GLY A 86 21.71 -13.47 -24.56
CA GLY A 86 21.64 -14.93 -24.76
C GLY A 86 22.62 -15.43 -25.84
N ARG A 87 22.70 -14.73 -26.97
CA ARG A 87 23.64 -15.04 -28.07
C ARG A 87 25.09 -14.79 -27.70
N GLU A 88 25.37 -13.73 -26.93
CA GLU A 88 26.72 -13.45 -26.42
C GLU A 88 27.19 -14.56 -25.49
N LEU A 89 26.35 -14.98 -24.54
CA LEU A 89 26.64 -16.11 -23.66
C LEU A 89 26.93 -17.38 -24.46
N GLU A 90 26.14 -17.68 -25.48
CA GLU A 90 26.37 -18.81 -26.38
C GLU A 90 27.74 -18.76 -27.06
N ALA A 91 28.09 -17.63 -27.67
CA ALA A 91 29.38 -17.46 -28.32
C ALA A 91 30.56 -17.57 -27.33
N ILE A 92 30.41 -17.09 -26.10
CA ILE A 92 31.41 -17.20 -25.04
C ILE A 92 31.60 -18.67 -24.65
N PHE A 93 30.51 -19.39 -24.43
CA PHE A 93 30.55 -20.80 -24.06
C PHE A 93 31.14 -21.69 -25.16
N GLU A 94 30.78 -21.45 -26.42
CA GLU A 94 31.37 -22.14 -27.56
C GLU A 94 32.89 -21.93 -27.59
N GLY A 95 33.35 -20.68 -27.47
CA GLY A 95 34.78 -20.36 -27.40
C GLY A 95 35.51 -20.99 -26.20
N LEU A 96 34.83 -21.09 -25.05
CA LEU A 96 35.36 -21.78 -23.86
C LEU A 96 35.49 -23.29 -24.07
N ILE A 97 34.54 -23.92 -24.77
CA ILE A 97 34.57 -25.35 -25.09
C ILE A 97 35.67 -25.65 -26.12
N GLU A 98 35.83 -24.79 -27.13
CA GLU A 98 36.91 -24.84 -28.12
C GLU A 98 38.29 -24.58 -27.51
N GLY A 99 38.33 -24.10 -26.26
CA GLY A 99 39.56 -23.79 -25.53
C GLY A 99 40.29 -22.55 -26.05
N HIS A 100 39.64 -21.74 -26.88
CA HIS A 100 40.20 -20.55 -27.51
C HIS A 100 39.15 -19.42 -27.52
N LEU A 101 39.22 -18.54 -26.54
CA LEU A 101 38.54 -17.25 -26.57
C LEU A 101 39.46 -16.25 -27.27
N GLY A 102 39.14 -15.85 -28.51
CA GLY A 102 39.83 -14.73 -29.13
C GLY A 102 39.58 -13.43 -28.35
N ASP A 103 40.48 -12.44 -28.48
CA ASP A 103 40.45 -11.18 -27.71
C ASP A 103 39.09 -10.46 -27.75
N GLU A 104 38.38 -10.52 -28.88
CA GLU A 104 37.02 -9.97 -29.00
C GLU A 104 36.00 -10.72 -28.13
N ARG A 105 36.04 -12.06 -28.12
CA ARG A 105 35.15 -12.89 -27.30
C ARG A 105 35.49 -12.74 -25.81
N LEU A 106 36.78 -12.60 -25.48
CA LEU A 106 37.24 -12.32 -24.11
C LEU A 106 36.68 -10.99 -23.60
N SER A 107 36.77 -9.93 -24.41
CA SER A 107 36.22 -8.61 -24.10
C SER A 107 34.70 -8.65 -23.88
N ARG A 108 33.97 -9.43 -24.69
CA ARG A 108 32.52 -9.66 -24.49
C ARG A 108 32.25 -10.49 -23.23
N ALA A 109 33.05 -11.50 -22.95
CA ALA A 109 32.94 -12.31 -21.74
C ALA A 109 33.10 -11.46 -20.46
N GLU A 110 34.08 -10.55 -20.45
CA GLU A 110 34.25 -9.61 -19.34
C GLU A 110 33.05 -8.66 -19.19
N ARG A 111 32.48 -8.19 -20.30
CA ARG A 111 31.27 -7.35 -20.27
C ARG A 111 30.10 -8.11 -19.63
N VAL A 112 29.80 -9.31 -20.13
CA VAL A 112 28.72 -10.15 -19.61
C VAL A 112 28.95 -10.50 -18.13
N PHE A 113 30.20 -10.78 -17.76
CA PHE A 113 30.58 -11.03 -16.36
C PHE A 113 30.28 -9.83 -15.45
N ARG A 114 30.68 -8.61 -15.85
CA ARG A 114 30.35 -7.39 -15.08
C ARG A 114 28.85 -7.13 -14.98
N GLU A 115 28.10 -7.43 -16.04
CA GLU A 115 26.63 -7.33 -16.03
C GLU A 115 26.00 -8.34 -15.06
N LEU A 116 26.50 -9.59 -15.04
CA LEU A 116 26.09 -10.62 -14.09
C LEU A 116 26.42 -10.23 -12.64
N GLU A 117 27.60 -9.66 -12.38
CA GLU A 117 27.98 -9.18 -11.03
C GLU A 117 27.08 -8.05 -10.55
N ARG A 118 26.74 -7.08 -11.43
CA ARG A 118 25.78 -6.01 -11.10
C ARG A 118 24.40 -6.58 -10.77
N PHE A 119 23.95 -7.57 -11.55
CA PHE A 119 22.68 -8.24 -11.28
C PHE A 119 22.70 -8.96 -9.93
N LEU A 120 23.75 -9.73 -9.64
CA LEU A 120 23.92 -10.40 -8.34
C LEU A 120 23.90 -9.40 -7.19
N ALA A 121 24.60 -8.27 -7.30
CA ALA A 121 24.60 -7.22 -6.29
C ALA A 121 23.20 -6.60 -6.09
N SER A 122 22.40 -6.48 -7.15
CA SER A 122 21.03 -5.94 -7.07
C SER A 122 20.01 -6.90 -6.46
N CYS A 123 20.28 -8.21 -6.53
CA CYS A 123 19.36 -9.26 -6.08
C CYS A 123 19.85 -10.00 -4.84
N ASP A 124 20.85 -9.49 -4.11
CA ASP A 124 21.46 -10.16 -2.97
C ASP A 124 20.49 -10.27 -1.77
N PRO A 125 19.93 -11.46 -1.50
CA PRO A 125 18.99 -11.63 -0.40
C PRO A 125 19.71 -11.92 0.93
N PHE A 126 21.04 -12.07 0.91
CA PHE A 126 21.86 -12.44 2.06
C PHE A 126 22.67 -11.27 2.62
N GLY A 127 22.76 -10.16 1.87
CA GLY A 127 23.47 -8.96 2.27
C GLY A 127 24.93 -9.27 2.64
N PRO A 128 25.41 -8.94 3.86
CA PRO A 128 26.78 -9.23 4.27
C PRO A 128 27.16 -10.72 4.23
N LEU A 129 26.19 -11.63 4.28
CA LEU A 129 26.43 -13.08 4.22
C LEU A 129 26.63 -13.60 2.79
N GLY A 130 26.44 -12.76 1.76
CA GLY A 130 26.63 -13.14 0.37
C GLY A 130 28.02 -13.72 0.07
N GLU A 131 29.06 -13.25 0.76
CA GLU A 131 30.44 -13.78 0.61
C GLU A 131 30.62 -15.21 1.13
N VAL A 132 29.82 -15.63 2.09
CA VAL A 132 29.90 -16.95 2.71
C VAL A 132 29.12 -17.99 1.91
N ILE A 133 28.27 -17.58 0.96
CA ILE A 133 27.45 -18.50 0.16
C ILE A 133 28.30 -19.53 -0.58
N ASP A 134 29.49 -19.13 -1.02
CA ASP A 134 30.44 -19.97 -1.76
C ASP A 134 31.05 -21.08 -0.90
N LEU A 135 30.94 -20.96 0.43
CA LEU A 135 31.39 -21.95 1.41
C LEU A 135 30.27 -22.90 1.83
N LEU A 136 29.02 -22.65 1.44
CA LEU A 136 27.90 -23.49 1.81
C LEU A 136 27.99 -24.87 1.16
N ASN A 137 27.58 -25.88 1.91
CA ASN A 137 27.49 -27.23 1.39
C ASN A 137 26.48 -27.27 0.22
N PRO A 138 26.79 -27.94 -0.91
CA PRO A 138 25.86 -28.07 -2.04
C PRO A 138 24.48 -28.60 -1.66
N GLY A 139 24.39 -29.47 -0.65
CA GLY A 139 23.11 -29.96 -0.14
C GLY A 139 22.28 -28.90 0.59
N PHE A 140 22.93 -27.87 1.16
CA PHE A 140 22.25 -26.71 1.74
C PHE A 140 21.80 -25.75 0.65
N VAL A 141 22.67 -25.49 -0.33
CA VAL A 141 22.34 -24.67 -1.52
C VAL A 141 21.12 -25.25 -2.24
N ALA A 142 20.99 -26.58 -2.32
CA ALA A 142 19.82 -27.28 -2.88
C ALA A 142 18.52 -27.11 -2.08
N LYS A 143 18.59 -26.74 -0.81
CA LYS A 143 17.41 -26.48 0.05
C LYS A 143 16.94 -25.03 0.00
N LEU A 144 17.78 -24.11 -0.48
CA LEU A 144 17.36 -22.72 -0.70
C LEU A 144 16.20 -22.68 -1.70
N ARG A 145 15.34 -21.67 -1.57
CA ARG A 145 14.19 -21.44 -2.46
C ARG A 145 14.23 -20.03 -3.01
N ASN A 146 13.54 -19.80 -4.13
CA ASN A 146 13.32 -18.49 -4.73
C ASN A 146 14.63 -17.73 -4.99
N GLN A 147 14.68 -16.45 -4.64
CA GLN A 147 15.83 -15.57 -4.87
C GLN A 147 17.11 -16.06 -4.19
N GLY A 148 17.04 -16.68 -3.01
CA GLY A 148 18.21 -17.24 -2.34
C GLY A 148 18.85 -18.38 -3.15
N ARG A 149 18.03 -19.23 -3.78
CA ARG A 149 18.49 -20.29 -4.68
C ARG A 149 19.08 -19.71 -5.96
N LEU A 150 18.39 -18.75 -6.56
CA LEU A 150 18.84 -18.06 -7.78
C LEU A 150 20.22 -17.42 -7.58
N TYR A 151 20.38 -16.65 -6.51
CA TYR A 151 21.63 -15.97 -6.18
C TYR A 151 22.79 -16.97 -6.01
N ALA A 152 22.59 -18.05 -5.25
CA ALA A 152 23.63 -19.05 -5.02
C ALA A 152 24.07 -19.76 -6.31
N GLU A 153 23.12 -20.15 -7.17
CA GLU A 153 23.41 -20.83 -8.44
C GLU A 153 24.11 -19.89 -9.45
N LEU A 154 23.66 -18.63 -9.54
CA LEU A 154 24.28 -17.64 -10.41
C LEU A 154 25.67 -17.22 -9.94
N ARG A 155 25.90 -17.12 -8.62
CA ARG A 155 27.21 -16.81 -8.06
C ARG A 155 28.22 -17.95 -8.29
N GLY A 156 27.80 -19.20 -8.12
CA GLY A 156 28.60 -20.36 -8.50
C GLY A 156 28.95 -20.39 -9.99
N ALA A 157 27.97 -20.07 -10.86
CA ALA A 157 28.18 -19.98 -12.30
C ALA A 157 29.11 -18.80 -12.70
N SER A 158 28.97 -17.65 -12.04
CA SER A 158 29.82 -16.46 -12.22
C SER A 158 31.28 -16.78 -11.91
N ARG A 159 31.54 -17.41 -10.76
CA ARG A 159 32.88 -17.85 -10.39
C ARG A 159 33.49 -18.83 -11.39
N ALA A 160 32.71 -19.82 -11.83
CA ALA A 160 33.18 -20.78 -12.82
C ALA A 160 33.53 -20.12 -14.16
N LEU A 161 32.76 -19.08 -14.56
CA LEU A 161 33.07 -18.27 -15.73
C LEU A 161 34.35 -17.45 -15.54
N ALA A 162 34.54 -16.80 -14.39
CA ALA A 162 35.77 -16.05 -14.08
C ALA A 162 37.02 -16.95 -14.10
N GLU A 163 36.96 -18.13 -13.49
CA GLU A 163 38.04 -19.11 -13.51
C GLU A 163 38.35 -19.59 -14.95
N ALA A 164 37.33 -19.75 -15.78
CA ALA A 164 37.50 -20.15 -17.18
C ALA A 164 38.13 -19.05 -18.05
N ILE A 165 37.75 -17.79 -17.84
CA ILE A 165 38.34 -16.61 -18.49
C ILE A 165 39.83 -16.48 -18.11
N GLN A 166 40.15 -16.54 -16.81
CA GLN A 166 41.54 -16.44 -16.32
C GLN A 166 42.40 -17.65 -16.73
N GLY A 167 41.81 -18.84 -16.77
CA GLY A 167 42.50 -20.06 -17.16
C GLY A 167 42.95 -20.08 -18.63
N GLY A 168 42.19 -19.42 -19.51
CA GLY A 168 42.46 -19.34 -20.94
C GLY A 168 43.81 -18.68 -21.29
N GLU A 169 44.23 -17.68 -20.52
CA GLU A 169 45.50 -16.97 -20.75
C GLU A 169 46.74 -17.80 -20.38
N SER A 170 46.59 -18.77 -19.48
CA SER A 170 47.73 -19.48 -18.87
C SER A 170 48.20 -20.70 -19.65
N LYS A 171 47.46 -21.13 -20.68
CA LYS A 171 47.80 -22.30 -21.51
C LYS A 171 48.54 -21.91 -22.79
N VAL A 172 49.34 -20.85 -22.75
CA VAL A 172 50.45 -20.72 -23.70
C VAL A 172 51.31 -21.96 -23.48
N GLU A 173 51.38 -22.82 -24.49
CA GLU A 173 52.27 -23.96 -24.56
C GLU A 173 53.66 -23.51 -24.12
N ARG A 174 54.00 -23.70 -22.84
CA ARG A 174 55.39 -23.80 -22.44
C ARG A 174 55.86 -25.04 -23.18
N GLU A 175 56.47 -24.81 -24.34
CA GLU A 175 57.26 -25.80 -25.04
C GLU A 175 57.99 -26.61 -23.97
N PRO A 176 57.89 -27.95 -23.99
CA PRO A 176 58.58 -28.77 -23.02
C PRO A 176 60.06 -28.48 -23.18
N MET A 177 60.57 -27.56 -22.35
CA MET A 177 61.98 -27.25 -22.28
C MET A 177 62.61 -28.53 -21.74
N THR A 178 63.06 -29.34 -22.69
CA THR A 178 63.81 -30.55 -22.50
C THR A 178 65.11 -30.13 -21.82
N ARG A 179 65.08 -30.10 -20.49
CA ARG A 179 66.29 -30.18 -19.68
C ARG A 179 66.24 -31.44 -18.82
N PRO A 180 67.23 -32.33 -18.98
CA PRO A 180 67.24 -33.62 -18.34
C PRO A 180 67.73 -33.53 -16.90
N MET A 181 67.27 -34.51 -16.11
CA MET A 181 67.90 -35.04 -14.91
C MET A 181 68.09 -34.08 -13.73
N PHE A 182 67.25 -34.23 -12.71
CA PHE A 182 67.72 -34.70 -11.40
C PHE A 182 66.61 -35.55 -10.76
N GLN A 183 66.86 -36.86 -10.69
CA GLN A 183 66.10 -37.78 -9.85
C GLN A 183 66.40 -37.45 -8.38
N PHE A 184 65.36 -37.17 -7.61
CA PHE A 184 65.43 -37.31 -6.16
C PHE A 184 64.28 -38.22 -5.73
N ASP A 185 64.68 -39.41 -5.28
CA ASP A 185 63.86 -40.34 -4.51
C ASP A 185 63.43 -39.69 -3.20
N VAL A 186 62.13 -39.62 -2.93
CA VAL A 186 61.60 -39.52 -1.57
C VAL A 186 60.33 -40.36 -1.47
N GLU A 187 60.53 -41.61 -1.10
CA GLU A 187 59.52 -42.46 -0.47
C GLU A 187 59.18 -41.94 0.95
N ALA A 188 57.99 -42.34 1.41
CA ALA A 188 57.49 -42.33 2.79
C ALA A 188 56.77 -41.05 3.29
N ALA A 189 55.43 -41.14 3.40
CA ALA A 189 54.78 -41.35 4.71
C ALA A 189 53.24 -41.29 4.57
N VAL A 190 52.62 -42.46 4.72
CA VAL A 190 51.19 -42.66 4.97
C VAL A 190 50.91 -42.39 6.45
N ARG A 191 50.03 -41.44 6.79
CA ARG A 191 49.31 -41.40 8.08
C ARG A 191 47.95 -40.71 7.95
N THR A 192 46.88 -41.49 8.14
CA THR A 192 45.52 -41.06 8.50
C THR A 192 45.39 -40.89 10.02
N PRO A 193 44.53 -39.97 10.49
CA PRO A 193 43.97 -40.03 11.85
C PRO A 193 42.44 -40.28 11.86
N PRO A 194 41.87 -40.66 13.02
CA PRO A 194 40.66 -41.47 13.13
C PRO A 194 39.36 -40.67 13.34
N VAL A 195 38.26 -41.40 13.12
CA VAL A 195 36.85 -41.06 13.35
C VAL A 195 36.53 -41.19 14.84
N ASP A 196 35.78 -40.22 15.39
CA ASP A 196 35.09 -40.36 16.67
C ASP A 196 33.58 -40.05 16.50
N ASP A 197 32.78 -41.05 16.87
CA ASP A 197 31.33 -41.00 17.13
C ASP A 197 31.03 -40.12 18.36
N LEU A 198 29.79 -39.61 18.48
CA LEU A 198 28.94 -39.68 19.69
C LEU A 198 27.64 -38.83 19.56
N ARG A 199 26.50 -39.52 19.69
CA ARG A 199 25.23 -39.23 20.44
C ARG A 199 24.41 -37.97 20.09
N SER A 200 23.11 -38.01 19.76
CA SER A 200 21.90 -38.67 20.34
C SER A 200 21.44 -38.13 21.70
N THR A 201 20.51 -37.17 21.67
CA THR A 201 19.51 -36.80 22.68
C THR A 201 18.44 -35.97 21.96
N GLN A 202 17.15 -35.92 22.28
CA GLN A 202 16.16 -36.78 22.93
C GLN A 202 14.85 -35.97 22.81
N VAL A 203 13.75 -36.62 22.45
CA VAL A 203 12.41 -36.03 22.28
C VAL A 203 11.75 -35.87 23.66
N ILE A 204 11.10 -34.73 23.92
CA ILE A 204 10.18 -34.55 25.05
C ILE A 204 8.82 -34.17 24.46
N ASP A 205 7.88 -35.11 24.55
CA ASP A 205 6.43 -34.90 24.46
C ASP A 205 5.93 -34.53 25.86
N GLU A 206 5.23 -33.41 26.01
CA GLU A 206 4.37 -33.18 27.17
C GLU A 206 2.95 -32.78 26.74
N VAL A 207 2.02 -33.43 27.43
CA VAL A 207 0.58 -33.50 27.19
C VAL A 207 -0.11 -32.38 27.97
N MET A 208 -0.91 -31.55 27.29
CA MET A 208 -1.74 -30.51 27.90
C MET A 208 -3.07 -31.11 28.40
N GLU A 209 -3.27 -31.14 29.71
CA GLU A 209 -4.57 -31.37 30.34
C GLU A 209 -5.34 -30.05 30.49
N THR A 210 -6.47 -29.95 29.78
CA THR A 210 -7.46 -28.87 29.91
C THR A 210 -8.23 -28.97 31.23
N SER A 211 -8.32 -27.90 32.00
CA SER A 211 -9.24 -27.82 33.15
C SER A 211 -9.98 -26.47 33.20
N ARG A 212 -11.19 -26.49 32.63
CA ARG A 212 -12.53 -26.21 33.22
C ARG A 212 -12.75 -25.14 34.32
N GLY A 213 -11.76 -24.38 34.78
CA GLY A 213 -11.90 -23.43 35.89
C GLY A 213 -12.30 -21.99 35.52
N ALA A 214 -12.31 -21.62 34.24
CA ALA A 214 -12.39 -20.22 33.83
C ALA A 214 -13.81 -19.65 33.58
N ARG A 215 -14.88 -20.42 33.84
CA ARG A 215 -16.26 -20.00 33.51
C ARG A 215 -17.09 -19.45 34.68
N GLU A 216 -16.63 -19.53 35.92
CA GLU A 216 -17.38 -19.01 37.08
C GLU A 216 -16.92 -17.62 37.54
N ALA A 217 -15.80 -17.09 37.03
CA ALA A 217 -15.25 -15.80 37.46
C ALA A 217 -15.77 -14.57 36.67
N ILE A 218 -16.57 -14.76 35.61
CA ILE A 218 -16.97 -13.68 34.69
C ILE A 218 -18.29 -13.01 35.10
N ASP A 219 -19.19 -13.70 35.81
CA ASP A 219 -20.50 -13.12 36.20
C ASP A 219 -20.44 -12.22 37.45
N GLU A 220 -19.37 -12.29 38.24
CA GLU A 220 -19.24 -11.47 39.47
C GLU A 220 -18.71 -10.06 39.19
N VAL A 221 -17.97 -9.86 38.10
CA VAL A 221 -17.33 -8.58 37.77
C VAL A 221 -18.30 -7.59 37.10
N LEU A 222 -19.31 -8.08 36.38
CA LEU A 222 -20.27 -7.22 35.65
C LEU A 222 -21.35 -6.58 36.54
N SER A 223 -21.53 -7.05 37.78
CA SER A 223 -22.50 -6.44 38.73
C SER A 223 -21.92 -5.28 39.54
N ALA A 224 -20.60 -5.06 39.51
CA ALA A 224 -19.94 -4.05 40.35
C ALA A 224 -19.72 -2.67 39.67
N ALA A 225 -19.99 -2.54 38.36
CA ALA A 225 -19.65 -1.35 37.58
C ALA A 225 -20.82 -0.38 37.31
N SER A 226 -22.00 -0.58 37.91
CA SER A 226 -23.20 0.24 37.63
C SER A 226 -23.45 1.38 38.61
N GLU A 227 -22.56 1.65 39.56
CA GLU A 227 -22.71 2.78 40.50
C GLU A 227 -21.48 3.69 40.42
N VAL A 228 -21.73 5.00 40.46
CA VAL A 228 -20.78 6.14 40.54
C VAL A 228 -20.59 6.91 39.22
N SER A 229 -21.46 7.90 39.01
CA SER A 229 -21.10 9.16 38.37
C SER A 229 -21.94 10.30 38.97
N GLU A 230 -21.43 10.92 40.04
CA GLU A 230 -21.83 12.27 40.44
C GLU A 230 -20.60 13.19 40.31
N HIS A 231 -20.78 14.25 39.53
CA HIS A 231 -19.78 15.25 39.17
C HIS A 231 -20.02 16.51 40.02
N PRO A 232 -18.96 17.20 40.50
CA PRO A 232 -19.12 18.63 40.73
C PRO A 232 -17.95 19.48 40.21
N GLY A 233 -18.33 20.63 39.63
CA GLY A 233 -17.74 21.91 39.98
C GLY A 233 -16.61 22.43 39.09
N HIS A 234 -17.00 23.22 38.08
CA HIS A 234 -16.16 24.26 37.48
C HIS A 234 -15.83 25.35 38.51
N GLN A 235 -14.58 25.81 38.51
CA GLN A 235 -14.20 27.07 39.14
C GLN A 235 -13.20 27.79 38.23
N ASP A 236 -13.55 29.04 37.94
CA ASP A 236 -12.81 30.04 37.18
C ASP A 236 -11.47 30.33 37.84
N ASP A 237 -10.45 30.67 37.04
CA ASP A 237 -9.44 31.66 37.41
C ASP A 237 -8.86 32.29 36.13
N GLU A 238 -9.09 33.60 36.04
CA GLU A 238 -8.38 34.57 35.21
C GLU A 238 -6.93 34.69 35.72
N ASP A 239 -5.96 34.94 34.85
CA ASP A 239 -4.92 35.94 35.12
C ASP A 239 -4.04 36.20 33.90
N ASP A 240 -3.71 37.49 33.79
CA ASP A 240 -2.86 38.19 32.85
C ASP A 240 -1.43 37.63 32.73
N ASP A 241 -0.79 37.85 31.57
CA ASP A 241 0.50 38.53 31.53
C ASP A 241 0.87 38.92 30.08
N ASP A 242 0.96 40.24 29.89
CA ASP A 242 1.63 40.92 28.78
C ASP A 242 3.13 40.58 28.79
N ASP A 243 3.72 40.29 27.63
CA ASP A 243 5.13 40.62 27.43
C ASP A 243 5.47 40.99 25.98
N ASP A 244 6.00 42.21 25.93
CA ASP A 244 6.50 43.03 24.84
C ASP A 244 7.88 42.54 24.39
N PHE A 245 8.06 42.18 23.11
CA PHE A 245 9.40 42.18 22.49
C PHE A 245 9.32 42.45 20.98
N GLY A 246 9.57 43.70 20.61
CA GLY A 246 10.03 44.07 19.27
C GLY A 246 11.55 43.91 19.14
N GLU A 247 12.03 43.41 18.01
CA GLU A 247 12.88 44.17 17.06
C GLU A 247 13.38 43.31 15.89
N ALA A 248 13.08 43.82 14.69
CA ALA A 248 13.95 43.95 13.53
C ALA A 248 14.98 42.85 13.19
N THR A 249 14.77 42.18 12.05
CA THR A 249 15.81 42.13 11.01
C THR A 249 15.20 42.28 9.62
N GLN A 250 15.97 42.95 8.78
CA GLN A 250 15.58 43.58 7.53
C GLN A 250 16.47 42.98 6.42
N ILE A 251 15.91 42.88 5.21
CA ILE A 251 16.60 42.83 3.90
C ILE A 251 17.16 41.45 3.46
N LEU A 252 16.46 40.82 2.50
CA LEU A 252 17.00 40.58 1.15
C LEU A 252 15.85 40.50 0.14
N LYS A 253 15.94 41.37 -0.86
CA LYS A 253 14.95 41.65 -1.91
C LYS A 253 15.52 41.10 -3.22
N ALA A 254 14.82 40.19 -3.88
CA ALA A 254 15.05 39.87 -5.29
C ALA A 254 13.71 39.52 -5.98
N PRO A 255 13.50 39.90 -7.25
CA PRO A 255 12.18 39.97 -7.85
C PRO A 255 11.92 38.76 -8.77
N ASN A 256 10.78 38.10 -8.59
CA ASN A 256 10.13 37.32 -9.65
C ASN A 256 8.65 37.69 -9.64
N ALA A 257 8.33 38.74 -10.40
CA ALA A 257 6.97 39.06 -10.75
C ALA A 257 6.52 38.08 -11.83
N PHE A 258 5.94 36.95 -11.41
CA PHE A 258 4.96 36.26 -12.25
C PHE A 258 3.65 37.07 -12.14
N ARG A 259 3.21 37.60 -13.28
CA ARG A 259 1.91 38.26 -13.42
C ARG A 259 0.85 37.17 -13.44
N ASP A 260 0.12 37.03 -12.34
CA ASP A 260 -1.17 36.33 -12.27
C ASP A 260 -2.33 37.28 -12.63
N ASP A 261 -2.17 38.04 -13.72
CA ASP A 261 -3.21 38.91 -14.29
C ASP A 261 -3.68 38.28 -15.61
N ASP A 262 -4.62 37.32 -15.52
CA ASP A 262 -5.66 37.04 -16.53
C ASP A 262 -6.57 35.83 -16.19
N LEU A 263 -6.77 35.51 -14.90
CA LEU A 263 -7.86 34.61 -14.51
C LEU A 263 -9.16 35.42 -14.39
N ARG A 264 -9.78 35.71 -15.54
CA ARG A 264 -11.22 35.98 -15.56
C ARG A 264 -11.89 34.77 -14.92
N SER A 265 -12.38 34.96 -13.70
CA SER A 265 -13.34 34.10 -13.02
C SER A 265 -14.53 33.89 -13.97
N THR A 266 -14.43 32.85 -14.80
CA THR A 266 -15.60 32.20 -15.34
C THR A 266 -16.38 31.74 -14.13
N GLN A 267 -17.59 32.28 -13.96
CA GLN A 267 -18.57 31.80 -12.98
C GLN A 267 -18.98 30.39 -13.41
N VAL A 268 -18.10 29.43 -13.19
CA VAL A 268 -18.34 28.04 -13.50
C VAL A 268 -19.14 27.49 -12.33
N ILE A 269 -20.39 27.09 -12.63
CA ILE A 269 -21.30 26.25 -11.83
C ILE A 269 -20.98 26.32 -10.33
N GLU A 270 -21.63 27.20 -9.58
CA GLU A 270 -21.55 27.19 -8.11
C GLU A 270 -22.18 25.89 -7.60
N VAL A 271 -21.35 24.85 -7.44
CA VAL A 271 -21.74 23.56 -6.90
C VAL A 271 -21.61 23.64 -5.38
N SER A 272 -22.64 24.19 -4.74
CA SER A 272 -22.73 24.13 -3.28
C SER A 272 -23.10 22.71 -2.84
N LEU A 273 -22.31 22.17 -1.91
CA LEU A 273 -22.63 20.92 -1.21
C LEU A 273 -23.91 21.08 -0.37
N ASP A 274 -24.27 22.32 -0.01
CA ASP A 274 -25.43 22.62 0.82
C ASP A 274 -26.77 22.37 0.11
N ASP A 275 -26.77 22.23 -1.22
CA ASP A 275 -27.98 21.95 -2.00
C ASP A 275 -28.44 20.48 -1.89
N ILE A 276 -27.57 19.59 -1.38
CA ILE A 276 -27.91 18.18 -1.15
C ILE A 276 -28.31 18.04 0.31
N ASP A 277 -29.61 18.21 0.60
CA ASP A 277 -30.17 17.91 1.92
C ASP A 277 -29.87 16.45 2.28
N VAL A 278 -28.88 16.25 3.15
CA VAL A 278 -28.62 14.98 3.82
C VAL A 278 -29.69 14.86 4.89
N ILE A 279 -30.83 14.26 4.52
CA ILE A 279 -31.84 13.87 5.49
C ILE A 279 -31.21 12.73 6.29
N GLU A 280 -30.79 13.02 7.52
CA GLU A 280 -30.47 12.00 8.53
C GLU A 280 -31.78 11.23 8.80
N GLU A 281 -32.03 10.18 8.01
CA GLU A 281 -33.09 9.22 8.30
C GLU A 281 -32.66 8.43 9.54
N ASP A 282 -33.16 8.85 10.71
CA ASP A 282 -33.20 8.08 11.97
C ASP A 282 -33.87 6.71 11.71
N SER A 283 -33.09 5.76 11.21
CA SER A 283 -33.51 4.39 10.98
C SER A 283 -33.08 3.56 12.18
N ASP A 284 -33.98 3.41 13.15
CA ASP A 284 -33.86 2.46 14.26
C ASP A 284 -33.64 1.03 13.70
N PRO A 285 -32.49 0.38 13.94
CA PRO A 285 -32.25 -0.98 13.51
C PRO A 285 -32.84 -1.95 14.53
N SER A 286 -34.16 -2.07 14.59
CA SER A 286 -34.81 -3.12 15.37
C SER A 286 -36.09 -3.58 14.69
N SER A 287 -35.96 -4.59 13.82
CA SER A 287 -36.94 -5.67 13.58
C SER A 287 -36.65 -6.35 12.23
N ILE A 288 -35.65 -7.23 12.18
CA ILE A 288 -35.65 -8.32 11.20
C ILE A 288 -35.58 -9.61 12.00
N SER A 289 -36.74 -10.21 12.17
CA SER A 289 -36.93 -11.56 12.71
C SER A 289 -36.39 -12.57 11.71
N GLU A 290 -35.36 -13.31 12.11
CA GLU A 290 -34.88 -14.51 11.45
C GLU A 290 -35.96 -15.60 11.52
N ALA A 291 -36.40 -16.09 10.36
CA ALA A 291 -37.14 -17.34 10.24
C ALA A 291 -36.22 -18.36 9.58
N SER A 292 -35.87 -19.37 10.37
CA SER A 292 -35.09 -20.55 10.00
C SER A 292 -35.81 -21.40 8.97
N GLU A 293 -35.12 -21.80 7.91
CA GLU A 293 -35.48 -22.98 7.10
C GLU A 293 -34.27 -23.92 7.00
N SER A 294 -34.28 -24.94 7.84
CA SER A 294 -33.48 -26.16 7.72
C SER A 294 -34.25 -27.16 6.84
N SER A 295 -33.63 -27.64 5.76
CA SER A 295 -34.08 -28.85 5.06
C SER A 295 -32.90 -29.81 4.88
N GLU A 296 -32.82 -30.78 5.78
CA GLU A 296 -32.15 -32.06 5.55
C GLU A 296 -33.26 -33.09 5.29
N ALA A 297 -33.15 -33.79 4.16
CA ALA A 297 -33.98 -34.93 3.82
C ALA A 297 -33.10 -36.18 3.92
N ASP A 298 -33.37 -37.00 4.93
CA ASP A 298 -32.99 -38.41 4.95
C ASP A 298 -34.25 -39.21 5.30
N GLU A 299 -34.67 -40.03 4.34
CA GLU A 299 -35.75 -40.99 4.45
C GLU A 299 -35.20 -42.27 5.08
N GLU A 300 -35.74 -42.72 6.22
CA GLU A 300 -35.81 -44.15 6.51
C GLU A 300 -36.94 -44.48 7.49
N GLU A 301 -37.58 -45.61 7.19
CA GLU A 301 -38.87 -46.09 7.68
C GLU A 301 -38.89 -46.45 9.17
N GLY A 302 -40.03 -46.24 9.83
CA GLY A 302 -40.19 -46.57 11.25
C GLY A 302 -41.65 -46.54 11.73
N GLU A 303 -42.31 -47.66 11.50
CA GLU A 303 -43.65 -48.08 11.92
C GLU A 303 -44.04 -47.84 13.41
N LEU A 304 -45.36 -47.65 13.62
CA LEU A 304 -46.18 -47.88 14.84
C LEU A 304 -46.23 -46.77 15.93
N SER A 305 -47.39 -46.14 16.09
CA SER A 305 -48.43 -46.59 17.04
C SER A 305 -49.53 -45.55 17.24
N GLU A 306 -50.77 -46.04 17.17
CA GLU A 306 -51.98 -45.32 17.53
C GLU A 306 -52.05 -45.13 19.06
N GLN A 307 -52.44 -43.94 19.52
CA GLN A 307 -53.28 -43.80 20.71
C GLN A 307 -53.97 -42.43 20.76
N SER A 308 -55.26 -42.50 21.06
CA SER A 308 -56.21 -41.40 21.22
C SER A 308 -55.82 -40.44 22.35
N SER A 309 -56.34 -39.20 22.31
CA SER A 309 -57.42 -38.73 23.20
C SER A 309 -57.60 -37.21 23.15
N GLU A 310 -58.85 -36.82 22.86
CA GLU A 310 -59.65 -35.70 23.40
C GLU A 310 -59.24 -34.20 23.28
N PRO A 311 -60.22 -33.30 23.02
CA PRO A 311 -60.02 -31.87 22.86
C PRO A 311 -60.21 -31.11 24.18
N ILE A 312 -59.27 -30.21 24.51
CA ILE A 312 -59.40 -29.29 25.65
C ILE A 312 -60.01 -27.96 25.22
N VAL A 313 -60.97 -27.57 26.05
CA VAL A 313 -61.91 -26.46 26.01
C VAL A 313 -61.21 -25.10 26.15
N LEU A 314 -61.66 -24.15 25.34
CA LEU A 314 -61.40 -22.71 25.45
C LEU A 314 -62.08 -22.16 26.73
N THR A 315 -61.29 -21.55 27.61
CA THR A 315 -61.80 -20.68 28.67
C THR A 315 -61.31 -19.26 28.44
N GLU A 316 -62.28 -18.37 28.20
CA GLU A 316 -62.17 -16.92 28.22
C GLU A 316 -61.91 -16.43 29.65
N GLU A 317 -60.86 -15.63 29.87
CA GLU A 317 -60.74 -14.78 31.06
C GLU A 317 -60.46 -13.31 30.66
N LYS A 318 -61.57 -12.60 30.52
CA LYS A 318 -61.89 -11.29 31.13
C LYS A 318 -60.82 -10.69 32.06
N SER A 319 -60.31 -9.50 31.70
CA SER A 319 -60.12 -8.38 32.63
C SER A 319 -59.98 -7.05 31.87
N ALA A 320 -60.69 -6.03 32.37
CA ALA A 320 -60.71 -4.66 31.91
C ALA A 320 -59.86 -3.77 32.88
N PRO A 321 -60.02 -2.44 32.91
CA PRO A 321 -59.26 -1.47 32.12
C PRO A 321 -58.39 -0.54 33.02
N GLY A 322 -57.39 0.12 32.42
CA GLY A 322 -56.58 1.13 33.10
C GLY A 322 -56.30 2.33 32.20
N GLU A 323 -56.96 3.44 32.50
CA GLU A 323 -56.73 4.79 31.98
C GLU A 323 -55.28 5.26 32.19
N ALA A 324 -54.71 5.96 31.20
CA ALA A 324 -54.13 7.30 31.38
C ALA A 324 -53.65 7.86 30.03
N ALA A 325 -54.33 8.92 29.58
CA ALA A 325 -53.90 9.77 28.48
C ALA A 325 -52.88 10.81 28.97
N GLY A 326 -51.85 11.08 28.16
CA GLY A 326 -50.90 12.18 28.34
C GLY A 326 -50.21 12.54 27.00
N PRO A 327 -49.94 13.83 26.71
CA PRO A 327 -49.97 14.36 25.34
C PRO A 327 -48.62 14.35 24.62
N ALA A 328 -48.69 14.14 23.30
CA ALA A 328 -47.60 14.31 22.36
C ALA A 328 -47.10 15.77 22.34
N ARG A 329 -45.81 15.97 22.64
CA ARG A 329 -45.11 17.25 22.48
C ARG A 329 -44.65 17.40 21.04
N ALA A 330 -45.23 18.36 20.34
CA ALA A 330 -44.75 18.86 19.07
C ALA A 330 -43.45 19.67 19.27
N PHE A 331 -42.33 19.17 18.76
CA PHE A 331 -41.11 19.97 18.55
C PHE A 331 -41.13 20.57 17.15
N ARG A 332 -41.56 21.83 17.04
CA ARG A 332 -41.17 22.73 15.95
C ARG A 332 -40.56 23.98 16.59
N ARG A 333 -39.24 24.08 16.55
CA ARG A 333 -38.54 25.36 16.71
C ARG A 333 -37.61 25.51 15.52
N ALA A 334 -38.03 26.35 14.57
CA ALA A 334 -37.10 26.97 13.64
C ALA A 334 -36.15 27.84 14.48
N SER A 335 -34.88 27.50 14.46
CA SER A 335 -33.81 28.28 15.06
C SER A 335 -33.74 29.64 14.36
N GLN A 336 -34.01 30.71 15.10
CA GLN A 336 -33.68 32.05 14.62
C GLN A 336 -32.16 32.22 14.67
N PRO A 337 -31.54 32.87 13.67
CA PRO A 337 -30.11 33.14 13.67
C PRO A 337 -29.74 33.98 14.88
N THR A 338 -28.68 33.56 15.57
CA THR A 338 -28.14 34.23 16.76
C THR A 338 -27.66 35.64 16.42
N GLU A 339 -27.68 36.57 17.39
CA GLU A 339 -27.26 37.96 17.16
C GLU A 339 -25.85 38.07 16.54
N ARG A 340 -24.97 37.10 16.84
CA ARG A 340 -23.62 37.00 16.28
C ARG A 340 -23.60 36.75 14.77
N THR A 341 -24.55 36.00 14.21
CA THR A 341 -24.65 35.80 12.75
C THR A 341 -25.21 37.02 12.04
N ARG A 342 -26.06 37.79 12.72
CA ARG A 342 -26.59 39.06 12.18
C ARG A 342 -25.52 40.14 12.09
N ASP A 343 -24.68 40.25 13.11
CA ASP A 343 -23.61 41.26 13.18
C ASP A 343 -22.50 40.99 12.14
N LEU A 344 -22.18 39.72 11.91
CA LEU A 344 -21.21 39.32 10.89
C LEU A 344 -21.72 39.62 9.46
N ASN A 345 -23.00 39.38 9.20
CA ASN A 345 -23.63 39.72 7.91
C ASN A 345 -23.70 41.23 7.68
N GLU A 346 -23.92 42.05 8.72
CA GLU A 346 -23.84 43.50 8.62
C GLU A 346 -22.42 43.99 8.32
N ARG A 347 -21.40 43.35 8.90
CA ARG A 347 -19.99 43.69 8.67
C ARG A 347 -19.56 43.37 7.24
N LEU A 348 -20.01 42.25 6.68
CA LEU A 348 -19.77 41.88 5.27
C LEU A 348 -20.49 42.81 4.29
N ALA A 349 -21.70 43.26 4.63
CA ALA A 349 -22.44 44.22 3.79
C ALA A 349 -21.71 45.58 3.70
N ARG A 350 -21.09 46.04 4.80
CA ARG A 350 -20.29 47.28 4.79
C ARG A 350 -19.03 47.16 3.92
N LEU A 351 -18.30 46.05 4.02
CA LEU A 351 -17.11 45.81 3.20
C LEU A 351 -17.43 45.76 1.70
N ARG A 352 -18.60 45.23 1.31
CA ARG A 352 -19.05 45.26 -0.10
C ARG A 352 -19.41 46.67 -0.57
N SER A 353 -19.96 47.50 0.31
CA SER A 353 -20.25 48.91 -0.01
C SER A 353 -18.97 49.72 -0.23
N ASP A 354 -17.96 49.53 0.64
CA ASP A 354 -16.71 50.28 0.61
C ASP A 354 -15.84 49.94 -0.62
N LEU A 355 -15.95 48.71 -1.13
CA LEU A 355 -15.28 48.30 -2.37
C LEU A 355 -15.92 48.90 -3.63
N SER A 356 -17.18 49.33 -3.57
CA SER A 356 -17.90 49.92 -4.71
C SER A 356 -17.64 51.42 -4.92
N GLU A 357 -17.03 52.10 -3.94
CA GLU A 357 -16.75 53.55 -4.01
C GLU A 357 -15.31 53.88 -4.43
N ALA A 358 -14.44 52.88 -4.65
CA ALA A 358 -13.04 53.07 -5.01
C ALA A 358 -12.73 52.85 -6.51
N GLU A 359 -13.73 53.01 -7.39
CA GLU A 359 -13.53 52.98 -8.86
C GLU A 359 -12.99 54.35 -9.34
N GLU A 360 -11.67 54.53 -9.26
CA GLU A 360 -10.97 55.65 -9.88
C GLU A 360 -11.15 55.62 -11.41
N PRO A 361 -11.42 56.78 -12.06
CA PRO A 361 -11.55 56.82 -13.51
C PRO A 361 -10.22 56.49 -14.20
N PRO A 362 -10.22 55.69 -15.28
CA PRO A 362 -8.99 55.27 -15.95
C PRO A 362 -8.25 56.47 -16.58
N PRO A 363 -6.91 56.49 -16.53
CA PRO A 363 -6.11 57.54 -17.17
C PRO A 363 -6.21 57.47 -18.70
N PRO A 364 -6.06 58.62 -19.40
CA PRO A 364 -6.24 58.71 -20.85
C PRO A 364 -5.14 57.98 -21.63
N ALA A 365 -5.59 57.39 -22.73
CA ALA A 365 -4.91 56.50 -23.67
C ALA A 365 -3.51 56.97 -24.10
N VAL A 366 -2.56 56.02 -24.05
CA VAL A 366 -1.29 56.09 -24.79
C VAL A 366 -1.47 55.27 -26.07
N GLU A 367 -1.57 55.97 -27.19
CA GLU A 367 -1.48 55.41 -28.54
C GLU A 367 -0.07 54.87 -28.78
N SER A 368 0.08 53.55 -28.89
CA SER A 368 1.18 52.96 -29.69
C SER A 368 1.07 51.44 -29.78
N GLY A 369 1.03 50.93 -31.01
CA GLY A 369 1.50 49.60 -31.37
C GLY A 369 0.43 48.66 -31.89
N GLU A 370 0.31 48.57 -33.22
CA GLU A 370 -0.34 47.47 -33.93
C GLU A 370 0.19 46.12 -33.41
N VAL A 371 -0.56 45.50 -32.52
CA VAL A 371 -0.42 44.09 -32.17
C VAL A 371 -1.49 43.35 -32.97
N SER A 372 -1.02 42.51 -33.88
CA SER A 372 -1.80 41.63 -34.73
C SER A 372 -2.95 40.98 -33.95
N GLU A 373 -4.17 41.25 -34.38
CA GLU A 373 -5.39 40.57 -33.93
C GLU A 373 -5.25 39.07 -34.26
N GLU A 374 -4.82 38.28 -33.28
CA GLU A 374 -5.07 36.84 -33.28
C GLU A 374 -6.58 36.60 -33.22
N PRO A 375 -7.12 35.66 -34.01
CA PRO A 375 -8.54 35.40 -34.05
C PRO A 375 -8.99 34.85 -32.70
N THR A 376 -9.69 35.67 -31.92
CA THR A 376 -10.40 35.27 -30.71
C THR A 376 -11.39 34.16 -31.06
N ALA A 377 -11.00 32.92 -30.73
CA ALA A 377 -11.84 31.74 -30.80
C ALA A 377 -13.09 31.90 -29.90
N PRO A 378 -14.15 31.12 -30.11
CA PRO A 378 -15.52 31.47 -29.74
C PRO A 378 -15.77 31.28 -28.23
N THR A 379 -15.44 32.29 -27.42
CA THR A 379 -15.72 32.30 -25.98
C THR A 379 -17.21 32.46 -25.64
N GLU A 380 -18.03 32.95 -26.57
CA GLU A 380 -19.48 33.14 -26.37
C GLU A 380 -20.25 31.81 -26.27
N ASP A 381 -19.74 30.72 -26.86
CA ASP A 381 -20.41 29.42 -26.86
C ASP A 381 -20.29 28.70 -25.50
N LEU A 382 -19.17 28.89 -24.79
CA LEU A 382 -18.95 28.26 -23.49
C LEU A 382 -19.91 28.82 -22.42
N ALA A 383 -20.10 30.14 -22.38
CA ALA A 383 -20.99 30.78 -21.40
C ALA A 383 -22.46 30.37 -21.61
N ALA A 384 -22.90 30.29 -22.87
CA ALA A 384 -24.23 29.78 -23.20
C ALA A 384 -24.40 28.32 -22.80
N ARG A 385 -23.38 27.48 -23.05
CA ARG A 385 -23.39 26.07 -22.63
C ARG A 385 -23.45 25.93 -21.11
N ILE A 386 -22.69 26.72 -20.35
CA ILE A 386 -22.74 26.71 -18.87
C ILE A 386 -24.14 27.10 -18.37
N ALA A 387 -24.78 28.10 -18.97
CA ALA A 387 -26.14 28.50 -18.60
C ALA A 387 -27.16 27.37 -18.85
N ILE A 388 -27.06 26.65 -19.97
CA ILE A 388 -27.91 25.50 -20.28
C ILE A 388 -27.70 24.37 -19.26
N LEU A 389 -26.45 24.07 -18.90
CA LEU A 389 -26.14 23.04 -17.90
C LEU A 389 -26.70 23.42 -16.51
N ASN A 390 -26.62 24.69 -16.12
CA ASN A 390 -27.20 25.16 -14.85
C ASN A 390 -28.74 25.05 -14.84
N GLU A 391 -29.40 25.39 -15.94
CA GLU A 391 -30.86 25.23 -16.04
C GLU A 391 -31.27 23.74 -15.97
N GLN A 392 -30.51 22.86 -16.62
CA GLN A 392 -30.71 21.41 -16.54
C GLN A 392 -30.51 20.90 -15.11
N ARG A 393 -29.44 21.32 -14.43
CA ARG A 393 -29.15 21.00 -13.02
C ARG A 393 -30.34 21.37 -12.13
N GLU A 394 -30.82 22.61 -12.20
CA GLU A 394 -31.95 23.06 -11.39
C GLU A 394 -33.23 22.26 -11.67
N ARG A 395 -33.48 21.93 -12.94
CA ARG A 395 -34.64 21.13 -13.34
C ARG A 395 -34.56 19.73 -12.74
N TYR A 396 -33.42 19.05 -12.85
CA TYR A 396 -33.23 17.72 -12.29
C TYR A 396 -33.31 17.69 -10.77
N ILE A 397 -32.81 18.72 -10.08
CA ILE A 397 -32.98 18.86 -8.62
C ILE A 397 -34.46 19.00 -8.26
N LYS A 398 -35.22 19.85 -8.97
CA LYS A 398 -36.66 20.05 -8.74
C LYS A 398 -37.48 18.79 -9.01
N GLU A 399 -37.10 18.02 -10.04
CA GLU A 399 -37.75 16.76 -10.44
C GLU A 399 -37.27 15.54 -9.65
N GLN A 400 -36.22 15.69 -8.82
CA GLN A 400 -35.54 14.59 -8.13
C GLN A 400 -34.98 13.52 -9.08
N ALA A 401 -34.58 13.94 -10.28
CA ALA A 401 -33.98 13.10 -11.33
C ALA A 401 -32.47 12.92 -11.07
N TRP A 402 -32.14 12.16 -10.03
CA TRP A 402 -30.77 12.05 -9.49
C TRP A 402 -29.80 11.33 -10.42
N GLU A 403 -30.26 10.36 -11.21
CA GLU A 403 -29.40 9.63 -12.17
C GLU A 403 -28.99 10.54 -13.33
N GLU A 404 -29.93 11.30 -13.86
CA GLU A 404 -29.70 12.28 -14.92
C GLU A 404 -28.82 13.43 -14.41
N LEU A 405 -28.98 13.83 -13.14
CA LEU A 405 -28.10 14.80 -12.51
C LEU A 405 -26.66 14.27 -12.37
N ALA A 406 -26.49 13.01 -12.00
CA ALA A 406 -25.16 12.39 -11.94
C ALA A 406 -24.50 12.37 -13.32
N ALA A 407 -25.22 11.90 -14.34
CA ALA A 407 -24.75 11.89 -15.73
C ALA A 407 -24.38 13.30 -16.24
N LEU A 408 -25.18 14.32 -15.87
CA LEU A 408 -24.89 15.72 -16.20
C LEU A 408 -23.55 16.19 -15.61
N TYR A 409 -23.27 15.84 -14.35
CA TYR A 409 -21.98 16.16 -13.74
C TYR A 409 -20.84 15.36 -14.37
N GLU A 410 -21.02 14.07 -14.67
CA GLU A 410 -20.01 13.25 -15.34
C GLU A 410 -19.60 13.84 -16.70
N ASP A 411 -20.57 14.19 -17.54
CA ASP A 411 -20.35 14.84 -18.83
C ASP A 411 -19.77 16.26 -18.68
N GLY A 412 -20.08 16.93 -17.57
CA GLY A 412 -19.65 18.28 -17.27
C GLY A 412 -18.20 18.39 -16.80
N ILE A 413 -17.63 17.35 -16.18
CA ILE A 413 -16.28 17.41 -15.55
C ILE A 413 -15.19 17.87 -16.51
N GLU A 414 -15.26 17.47 -17.78
CA GLU A 414 -14.26 17.84 -18.79
C GLU A 414 -14.27 19.35 -19.11
N LEU A 415 -15.34 20.07 -18.79
CA LEU A 415 -15.46 21.51 -19.00
C LEU A 415 -14.72 22.33 -17.94
N PHE A 416 -14.39 21.73 -16.79
CA PHE A 416 -13.71 22.41 -15.71
C PHE A 416 -12.19 22.30 -15.89
N SER A 417 -11.55 23.40 -16.29
CA SER A 417 -10.09 23.44 -16.44
C SER A 417 -9.36 23.47 -15.09
N ALA A 418 -9.97 24.10 -14.07
CA ALA A 418 -9.37 24.24 -12.75
C ALA A 418 -9.49 22.93 -11.95
N PRO A 419 -8.37 22.38 -11.43
CA PRO A 419 -8.38 21.17 -10.60
C PRO A 419 -9.27 21.28 -9.36
N ALA A 420 -9.33 22.46 -8.74
CA ALA A 420 -10.16 22.70 -7.56
C ALA A 420 -11.66 22.58 -7.87
N GLU A 421 -12.09 23.08 -9.02
CA GLU A 421 -13.48 22.97 -9.45
C GLU A 421 -13.82 21.50 -9.79
N ARG A 422 -12.95 20.80 -10.53
CA ARG A 422 -13.13 19.36 -10.79
C ARG A 422 -13.24 18.55 -9.50
N GLN A 423 -12.37 18.82 -8.54
CA GLN A 423 -12.42 18.17 -7.23
C GLN A 423 -13.78 18.40 -6.55
N GLN A 424 -14.27 19.63 -6.54
CA GLN A 424 -15.57 19.96 -5.95
C GLN A 424 -16.72 19.23 -6.65
N VAL A 425 -16.69 19.14 -7.99
CA VAL A 425 -17.68 18.38 -8.77
C VAL A 425 -17.62 16.89 -8.41
N PHE A 426 -16.43 16.29 -8.31
CA PHE A 426 -16.29 14.89 -7.89
C PHE A 426 -16.82 14.65 -6.47
N LEU A 427 -16.61 15.57 -5.52
CA LEU A 427 -17.16 15.46 -4.17
C LEU A 427 -18.70 15.46 -4.18
N VAL A 428 -19.30 16.33 -4.99
CA VAL A 428 -20.76 16.43 -5.11
C VAL A 428 -21.33 15.19 -5.79
N LEU A 429 -20.66 14.70 -6.84
CA LEU A 429 -21.01 13.45 -7.51
C LEU A 429 -20.94 12.26 -6.54
N ALA A 430 -19.89 12.20 -5.71
CA ALA A 430 -19.74 11.16 -4.70
C ALA A 430 -20.86 11.18 -3.66
N MET A 431 -21.22 12.36 -3.15
CA MET A 431 -22.34 12.54 -2.23
C MET A 431 -23.69 12.18 -2.86
N LEU A 432 -23.89 12.51 -4.14
CA LEU A 432 -25.08 12.15 -4.89
C LEU A 432 -25.21 10.62 -5.03
N TYR A 433 -24.12 9.94 -5.42
CA TYR A 433 -24.09 8.49 -5.50
C TYR A 433 -24.35 7.82 -4.16
N GLU A 434 -23.76 8.35 -3.08
CA GLU A 434 -23.85 7.74 -1.77
C GLU A 434 -25.23 7.94 -1.12
N VAL A 435 -25.69 9.19 -1.05
CA VAL A 435 -26.88 9.56 -0.25
C VAL A 435 -28.16 9.35 -1.05
N LYS A 436 -28.21 9.83 -2.30
CA LYS A 436 -29.46 9.80 -3.10
C LYS A 436 -29.61 8.50 -3.87
N LEU A 437 -28.56 8.03 -4.53
CA LEU A 437 -28.62 6.82 -5.38
C LEU A 437 -28.29 5.52 -4.62
N ARG A 438 -27.69 5.61 -3.42
CA ARG A 438 -27.25 4.46 -2.60
C ARG A 438 -26.27 3.53 -3.34
N GLN A 439 -25.55 4.05 -4.32
CA GLN A 439 -24.56 3.34 -5.15
C GLN A 439 -23.15 3.51 -4.56
N LYS A 440 -22.88 2.78 -3.48
CA LYS A 440 -21.63 2.92 -2.68
C LYS A 440 -20.35 2.73 -3.49
N GLU A 441 -20.34 1.83 -4.48
CA GLU A 441 -19.17 1.59 -5.33
C GLU A 441 -18.83 2.81 -6.21
N GLN A 442 -19.85 3.44 -6.80
CA GLN A 442 -19.65 4.63 -7.63
C GLN A 442 -19.29 5.85 -6.78
N ALA A 443 -19.89 5.97 -5.59
CA ALA A 443 -19.50 6.98 -4.61
C ALA A 443 -18.02 6.85 -4.21
N PHE A 444 -17.54 5.61 -3.98
CA PHE A 444 -16.14 5.35 -3.66
C PHE A 444 -15.23 5.80 -4.81
N ASP A 445 -15.56 5.50 -6.06
CA ASP A 445 -14.78 5.93 -7.22
C ASP A 445 -14.76 7.44 -7.40
N ALA A 446 -15.89 8.11 -7.16
CA ALA A 446 -15.97 9.56 -7.22
C ALA A 446 -15.13 10.22 -6.11
N PHE A 447 -15.17 9.73 -4.86
CA PHE A 447 -14.28 10.23 -3.81
C PHE A 447 -12.80 9.93 -4.09
N ALA A 448 -12.48 8.76 -4.63
CA ALA A 448 -11.11 8.42 -5.01
C ALA A 448 -10.56 9.36 -6.09
N ARG A 449 -11.38 9.73 -7.07
CA ARG A 449 -11.04 10.73 -8.10
C ARG A 449 -10.90 12.13 -7.50
N ALA A 450 -11.79 12.53 -6.58
CA ALA A 450 -11.67 13.80 -5.85
C ALA A 450 -10.34 13.89 -5.07
N PHE A 451 -9.94 12.79 -4.40
CA PHE A 451 -8.66 12.74 -3.68
C PHE A 451 -7.45 12.82 -4.61
N ALA A 452 -7.55 12.28 -5.83
CA ALA A 452 -6.47 12.28 -6.80
C ALA A 452 -6.17 13.69 -7.38
N GLU A 453 -7.08 14.65 -7.30
CA GLU A 453 -6.88 16.04 -7.71
C GLU A 453 -6.01 16.82 -6.70
N ARG A 454 -4.71 16.50 -6.67
CA ARG A 454 -3.73 16.97 -5.64
C ARG A 454 -3.56 18.48 -5.52
N ARG A 455 -3.91 19.25 -6.55
CA ARG A 455 -3.73 20.71 -6.55
C ARG A 455 -4.75 21.44 -5.67
N ALA A 456 -5.75 20.74 -5.15
CA ALA A 456 -6.78 21.31 -4.31
C ALA A 456 -6.78 20.60 -2.94
N GLU A 457 -6.10 21.21 -1.97
CA GLU A 457 -5.93 20.64 -0.62
C GLU A 457 -7.24 20.62 0.18
N ALA A 458 -8.06 21.66 0.04
CA ALA A 458 -9.27 21.86 0.86
C ALA A 458 -10.33 20.75 0.67
N GLY A 459 -10.51 20.22 -0.55
CA GLY A 459 -11.46 19.13 -0.81
C GLY A 459 -10.88 17.75 -0.54
N ARG A 460 -9.55 17.63 -0.41
CA ARG A 460 -8.87 16.33 -0.27
C ARG A 460 -9.14 15.67 1.08
N ALA A 461 -9.18 16.45 2.15
CA ALA A 461 -9.55 15.96 3.48
C ALA A 461 -10.98 15.39 3.49
N LYS A 462 -11.93 16.09 2.85
CA LYS A 462 -13.32 15.62 2.70
C LYS A 462 -13.42 14.35 1.85
N ALA A 463 -12.62 14.25 0.78
CA ALA A 463 -12.57 13.05 -0.04
C ALA A 463 -12.06 11.84 0.77
N LEU A 464 -11.02 12.03 1.58
CA LEU A 464 -10.49 10.97 2.44
C LEU A 464 -11.49 10.54 3.51
N GLU A 465 -12.19 11.49 4.14
CA GLU A 465 -13.25 11.18 5.11
C GLU A 465 -14.39 10.37 4.47
N GLY A 466 -14.81 10.73 3.25
CA GLY A 466 -15.77 9.97 2.46
C GLY A 466 -15.30 8.53 2.17
N LEU A 467 -14.04 8.37 1.77
CA LEU A 467 -13.43 7.05 1.53
C LEU A 467 -13.33 6.22 2.81
N GLN A 468 -12.94 6.81 3.93
CA GLN A 468 -12.91 6.15 5.24
C GLN A 468 -14.30 5.65 5.63
N ARG A 469 -15.32 6.51 5.49
CA ARG A 469 -16.70 6.19 5.82
C ARG A 469 -17.23 5.04 4.97
N LEU A 470 -16.98 5.06 3.65
CA LEU A 470 -17.35 3.96 2.75
C LEU A 470 -16.52 2.69 2.98
N GLY A 471 -15.23 2.84 3.31
CA GLY A 471 -14.30 1.74 3.58
C GLY A 471 -14.60 0.96 4.88
N ARG A 472 -15.42 1.51 5.78
CA ARG A 472 -15.97 0.77 6.94
C ARG A 472 -17.03 -0.26 6.53
N ALA A 473 -17.64 -0.12 5.35
CA ALA A 473 -18.58 -1.11 4.85
C ALA A 473 -17.81 -2.36 4.41
N ALA A 474 -18.23 -3.54 4.89
CA ALA A 474 -17.55 -4.80 4.60
C ALA A 474 -17.36 -5.07 3.09
N SER A 475 -18.30 -4.64 2.24
CA SER A 475 -18.23 -4.82 0.78
C SER A 475 -17.15 -3.97 0.10
N LEU A 476 -16.75 -2.85 0.69
CA LEU A 476 -15.77 -1.91 0.12
C LEU A 476 -14.44 -1.90 0.88
N HIS A 477 -14.37 -2.57 2.03
CA HIS A 477 -13.21 -2.54 2.90
C HIS A 477 -11.92 -2.96 2.19
N GLN A 478 -11.94 -4.11 1.50
CA GLN A 478 -10.78 -4.62 0.77
C GLN A 478 -10.32 -3.64 -0.32
N ARG A 479 -11.26 -3.04 -1.05
CA ARG A 479 -10.97 -2.02 -2.07
C ARG A 479 -10.38 -0.76 -1.47
N TYR A 480 -10.83 -0.36 -0.27
CA TYR A 480 -10.27 0.76 0.47
C TYR A 480 -8.83 0.51 0.91
N VAL A 481 -8.53 -0.67 1.44
CA VAL A 481 -7.15 -1.08 1.80
C VAL A 481 -6.23 -1.06 0.57
N GLU A 482 -6.67 -1.65 -0.54
CA GLU A 482 -5.92 -1.64 -1.80
C GLU A 482 -5.70 -0.23 -2.34
N TRP A 483 -6.73 0.64 -2.22
CA TRP A 483 -6.63 2.04 -2.60
C TRP A 483 -5.60 2.78 -1.75
N ILE A 484 -5.61 2.64 -0.41
CA ILE A 484 -4.61 3.30 0.46
C ILE A 484 -3.20 2.81 0.12
N GLN A 485 -3.00 1.50 -0.04
CA GLN A 485 -1.70 0.93 -0.41
C GLN A 485 -1.21 1.50 -1.75
N THR A 486 -2.13 1.64 -2.71
CA THR A 486 -1.86 2.26 -4.01
C THR A 486 -1.46 3.73 -3.84
N GLN A 487 -2.15 4.50 -2.99
CA GLN A 487 -1.76 5.89 -2.69
C GLN A 487 -0.39 5.98 -2.00
N LEU A 488 -0.11 5.12 -1.02
CA LEU A 488 1.19 5.08 -0.33
C LEU A 488 2.36 4.71 -1.25
N SER A 489 2.09 4.05 -2.39
CA SER A 489 3.10 3.79 -3.41
C SER A 489 3.42 5.01 -4.29
N THR A 490 2.61 6.07 -4.23
CA THR A 490 2.87 7.33 -4.94
C THR A 490 3.71 8.28 -4.13
N PRO A 491 4.49 9.19 -4.76
CA PRO A 491 5.16 10.25 -4.04
C PRO A 491 4.11 11.18 -3.41
N LEU A 492 3.98 11.10 -2.09
CA LEU A 492 3.13 11.96 -1.25
C LEU A 492 4.04 12.86 -0.42
N ASP A 493 3.51 13.98 0.07
CA ASP A 493 4.18 14.71 1.15
C ASP A 493 4.18 13.85 2.42
N ASP A 494 5.08 14.20 3.33
CA ASP A 494 5.28 13.41 4.55
C ASP A 494 4.01 13.39 5.42
N THR A 495 3.28 14.51 5.50
CA THR A 495 2.08 14.61 6.34
C THR A 495 0.92 13.76 5.80
N GLU A 496 0.67 13.74 4.48
CA GLU A 496 -0.36 12.86 3.92
C GLU A 496 0.03 11.39 3.99
N ARG A 497 1.32 11.09 3.75
CA ARG A 497 1.85 9.72 3.87
C ARG A 497 1.67 9.17 5.27
N GLU A 498 2.01 9.95 6.29
CA GLU A 498 1.77 9.62 7.70
C GLU A 498 0.28 9.39 7.98
N GLY A 499 -0.60 10.29 7.52
CA GLY A 499 -2.04 10.14 7.65
C GLY A 499 -2.55 8.83 7.04
N LEU A 500 -2.16 8.53 5.80
CA LEU A 500 -2.56 7.31 5.10
C LEU A 500 -1.98 6.03 5.71
N GLN A 501 -0.75 6.04 6.24
CA GLN A 501 -0.18 4.90 6.96
C GLN A 501 -0.97 4.57 8.23
N LYS A 502 -1.38 5.59 9.00
CA LYS A 502 -2.25 5.41 10.17
C LYS A 502 -3.58 4.80 9.76
N GLU A 503 -4.23 5.35 8.74
CA GLU A 503 -5.51 4.84 8.24
C GLU A 503 -5.40 3.39 7.72
N LEU A 504 -4.30 3.04 7.05
CA LEU A 504 -4.04 1.67 6.62
C LEU A 504 -3.95 0.71 7.80
N SER A 505 -3.25 1.09 8.87
CA SER A 505 -3.14 0.26 10.07
C SER A 505 -4.50 0.01 10.73
N LEU A 506 -5.36 1.04 10.80
CA LEU A 506 -6.70 0.92 11.37
C LEU A 506 -7.60 0.05 10.50
N ALA A 507 -7.50 0.18 9.17
CA ALA A 507 -8.22 -0.67 8.24
C ALA A 507 -7.81 -2.15 8.40
N LEU A 508 -6.49 -2.44 8.38
CA LEU A 508 -5.97 -3.79 8.59
C LEU A 508 -6.37 -4.38 9.95
N PHE A 509 -6.44 -3.55 10.98
CA PHE A 509 -6.90 -3.97 12.30
C PHE A 509 -8.37 -4.41 12.29
N SER A 510 -9.23 -3.66 11.58
CA SER A 510 -10.65 -4.03 11.45
C SER A 510 -10.87 -5.34 10.68
N ASP A 511 -9.95 -5.71 9.77
CA ASP A 511 -9.93 -6.99 9.06
C ASP A 511 -9.27 -8.12 9.88
N ARG A 512 -8.99 -7.89 11.17
CA ARG A 512 -8.33 -8.84 12.08
C ARG A 512 -6.92 -9.25 11.63
N GLN A 513 -6.28 -8.46 10.76
CA GLN A 513 -4.88 -8.65 10.37
C GLN A 513 -3.95 -7.96 11.38
N TYR A 514 -4.09 -8.32 12.67
CA TYR A 514 -3.48 -7.60 13.80
C TYR A 514 -1.97 -7.42 13.67
N GLN A 515 -1.25 -8.47 13.29
CA GLN A 515 0.20 -8.39 13.12
C GLN A 515 0.60 -7.40 12.01
N LYS A 516 -0.10 -7.40 10.87
CA LYS A 516 0.19 -6.44 9.79
C LYS A 516 -0.20 -5.02 10.17
N ALA A 517 -1.32 -4.85 10.88
CA ALA A 517 -1.74 -3.56 11.39
C ALA A 517 -0.69 -2.98 12.35
N PHE A 518 -0.22 -3.79 13.30
CA PHE A 518 0.85 -3.45 14.22
C PHE A 518 2.13 -3.07 13.49
N LEU A 519 2.64 -3.91 12.59
CA LEU A 519 3.88 -3.64 11.84
C LEU A 519 3.77 -2.40 10.94
N CYS A 520 2.62 -2.18 10.31
CA CYS A 520 2.36 -0.97 9.53
C CYS A 520 2.42 0.27 10.41
N TYR A 521 1.79 0.25 11.59
CA TYR A 521 1.80 1.38 12.51
C TYR A 521 3.17 1.59 13.18
N ALA A 522 3.87 0.51 13.50
CA ALA A 522 5.24 0.51 14.00
C ALA A 522 6.20 1.14 12.98
N SER A 523 6.04 0.84 11.68
CA SER A 523 6.84 1.48 10.62
C SER A 523 6.62 2.99 10.55
N PHE A 524 5.37 3.45 10.71
CA PHE A 524 5.05 4.88 10.81
C PHE A 524 5.78 5.56 11.98
N LEU A 525 5.84 4.91 13.14
CA LEU A 525 6.58 5.43 14.30
C LEU A 525 8.10 5.44 14.09
N ALA A 526 8.63 4.46 13.34
CA ALA A 526 10.06 4.33 13.08
C ALA A 526 10.59 5.29 11.99
N ASP A 527 9.73 5.75 11.06
CA ASP A 527 10.13 6.65 9.96
C ASP A 527 10.63 8.02 10.47
N ASP A 528 9.96 8.63 11.44
CA ASP A 528 10.40 9.84 12.15
C ASP A 528 10.03 9.75 13.64
N PRO A 529 10.88 9.10 14.46
CA PRO A 529 10.53 8.83 15.85
C PRO A 529 10.47 10.09 16.71
N GLU A 530 11.15 11.19 16.35
CA GLU A 530 11.07 12.42 17.14
C GLU A 530 9.72 13.12 16.98
N ARG A 531 9.15 13.08 15.78
CA ARG A 531 7.84 13.65 15.49
C ARG A 531 6.70 12.71 15.87
N ASN A 532 6.84 11.42 15.59
CA ASN A 532 5.73 10.47 15.62
C ASN A 532 5.53 9.82 16.99
N ILE A 533 6.54 9.80 17.86
CA ILE A 533 6.39 9.26 19.21
C ILE A 533 5.76 10.32 20.12
N ASN A 534 4.43 10.26 20.22
CA ASN A 534 3.63 11.03 21.17
C ASN A 534 2.70 10.10 21.97
N PRO A 535 2.16 10.54 23.12
CA PRO A 535 1.34 9.68 23.98
C PRO A 535 0.12 9.07 23.28
N GLY A 536 -0.53 9.83 22.40
CA GLY A 536 -1.69 9.34 21.64
C GLY A 536 -1.31 8.23 20.66
N ASN A 537 -0.21 8.40 19.95
CA ASN A 537 0.26 7.39 19.02
C ASN A 537 0.78 6.13 19.75
N LEU A 538 1.43 6.27 20.91
CA LEU A 538 1.85 5.13 21.73
C LEU A 538 0.66 4.35 22.30
N ALA A 539 -0.38 5.04 22.76
CA ALA A 539 -1.63 4.41 23.20
C ALA A 539 -2.28 3.60 22.06
N GLN A 540 -2.26 4.14 20.83
CA GLN A 540 -2.74 3.42 19.66
C GLN A 540 -1.88 2.20 19.31
N LEU A 541 -0.54 2.30 19.39
CA LEU A 541 0.36 1.15 19.22
C LEU A 541 0.08 0.05 20.26
N SER A 542 -0.14 0.45 21.51
CA SER A 542 -0.52 -0.45 22.62
C SER A 542 -1.76 -1.26 22.27
N ARG A 543 -2.81 -0.56 21.82
CA ARG A 543 -4.09 -1.16 21.41
C ARG A 543 -3.93 -2.14 20.24
N LEU A 544 -3.04 -1.84 19.29
CA LEU A 544 -2.74 -2.76 18.19
C LEU A 544 -1.91 -3.96 18.65
N GLY A 545 -1.03 -3.76 19.64
CA GLY A 545 -0.14 -4.77 20.21
C GLY A 545 -0.84 -5.78 21.12
N GLU A 546 -2.04 -5.50 21.64
CA GLU A 546 -2.83 -6.41 22.50
C GLU A 546 -3.08 -7.78 21.84
N TYR A 547 -3.06 -7.85 20.51
CA TYR A 547 -3.31 -9.06 19.72
C TYR A 547 -2.05 -9.61 19.04
N VAL A 548 -0.87 -9.11 19.41
CA VAL A 548 0.44 -9.51 18.87
C VAL A 548 1.25 -10.19 19.98
N GLU A 549 2.20 -11.06 19.61
CA GLU A 549 3.06 -11.71 20.60
C GLU A 549 3.87 -10.67 21.39
N SER A 550 3.88 -10.78 22.72
CA SER A 550 4.53 -9.81 23.62
C SER A 550 6.03 -9.67 23.34
N ASP A 551 6.69 -10.75 22.94
CA ASP A 551 8.10 -10.75 22.54
C ASP A 551 8.36 -9.87 21.30
N GLU A 552 7.47 -9.88 20.30
CA GLU A 552 7.58 -9.03 19.10
C GLU A 552 7.39 -7.55 19.48
N VAL A 553 6.40 -7.27 20.33
CA VAL A 553 6.14 -5.91 20.81
C VAL A 553 7.34 -5.39 21.61
N ALA A 554 7.88 -6.19 22.54
CA ALA A 554 9.03 -5.85 23.35
C ALA A 554 10.30 -5.63 22.51
N ALA A 555 10.54 -6.47 21.50
CA ALA A 555 11.64 -6.33 20.55
C ALA A 555 11.56 -4.98 19.80
N PHE A 556 10.37 -4.60 19.32
CA PHE A 556 10.19 -3.31 18.65
C PHE A 556 10.50 -2.10 19.56
N TYR A 557 10.04 -2.11 20.81
CA TYR A 557 10.38 -1.04 21.76
C TYR A 557 11.88 -0.95 22.02
N GLN A 558 12.55 -2.10 22.11
CA GLN A 558 14.00 -2.16 22.28
C GLN A 558 14.72 -1.55 21.06
N ASP A 559 14.31 -1.93 19.84
CA ASP A 559 14.87 -1.39 18.60
C ASP A 559 14.71 0.13 18.52
N LEU A 560 13.56 0.69 18.92
CA LEU A 560 13.35 2.14 18.98
C LEU A 560 14.27 2.81 20.03
N LEU A 561 14.43 2.21 21.21
CA LEU A 561 15.29 2.75 22.27
C LEU A 561 16.79 2.71 21.93
N GLU A 562 17.20 1.83 21.02
CA GLU A 562 18.58 1.76 20.51
C GLU A 562 18.90 2.87 19.50
N GLN A 563 17.87 3.49 18.92
CA GLN A 563 18.05 4.66 18.07
C GLN A 563 18.48 5.87 18.90
N LYS A 564 19.17 6.84 18.27
CA LYS A 564 19.64 8.07 18.94
C LYS A 564 18.50 9.07 19.16
N LEU A 565 17.50 8.68 19.96
CA LEU A 565 16.34 9.48 20.30
C LEU A 565 16.68 10.56 21.34
N SER A 566 15.98 11.69 21.28
CA SER A 566 16.04 12.68 22.35
C SER A 566 15.60 12.10 23.70
N THR A 567 16.20 12.60 24.80
CA THR A 567 15.88 12.20 26.17
C THR A 567 14.39 12.19 26.51
N PRO A 568 13.57 13.20 26.14
CA PRO A 568 12.13 13.17 26.44
C PRO A 568 11.41 12.03 25.71
N VAL A 569 11.71 11.81 24.43
CA VAL A 569 11.09 10.74 23.62
C VAL A 569 11.46 9.36 24.14
N ALA A 570 12.75 9.14 24.45
CA ALA A 570 13.21 7.90 25.07
C ALA A 570 12.60 7.67 26.47
N GLY A 571 12.32 8.74 27.22
CA GLY A 571 11.61 8.70 28.49
C GLY A 571 10.19 8.15 28.33
N LEU A 572 9.42 8.70 27.38
CA LEU A 572 8.05 8.27 27.08
C LEU A 572 7.99 6.80 26.65
N LEU A 573 8.92 6.36 25.79
CA LEU A 573 9.00 4.96 25.37
C LEU A 573 9.23 4.01 26.55
N ARG A 574 10.16 4.33 27.45
CA ARG A 574 10.45 3.49 28.62
C ARG A 574 9.28 3.42 29.58
N GLU A 575 8.60 4.55 29.82
CA GLU A 575 7.41 4.59 30.67
C GLU A 575 6.31 3.71 30.09
N HIS A 576 6.05 3.83 28.78
CA HIS A 576 5.03 3.04 28.10
C HIS A 576 5.37 1.54 28.05
N GLN A 577 6.64 1.19 27.79
CA GLN A 577 7.11 -0.20 27.84
C GLN A 577 6.97 -0.82 29.24
N GLN A 578 7.27 -0.06 30.30
CA GLN A 578 7.07 -0.51 31.69
C GLN A 578 5.59 -0.65 32.06
N ALA A 579 4.71 0.18 31.51
CA ALA A 579 3.27 0.06 31.72
C ALA A 579 2.72 -1.23 31.07
N MET A 580 3.16 -1.54 29.85
CA MET A 580 2.84 -2.78 29.14
C MET A 580 3.27 -4.02 29.93
N LEU A 581 4.53 -4.07 30.37
CA LEU A 581 5.07 -5.20 31.15
C LEU A 581 4.42 -5.39 32.53
N LYS A 582 3.68 -4.39 33.04
CA LYS A 582 2.92 -4.50 34.29
C LYS A 582 1.48 -4.95 34.07
N ALA A 583 0.97 -4.84 32.85
CA ALA A 583 -0.38 -5.26 32.50
C ALA A 583 -0.46 -6.76 32.17
N GLU A 584 0.66 -7.33 31.71
CA GLU A 584 0.91 -8.79 31.61
C GLU A 584 1.14 -9.41 32.99
#